data_AF-A0A932TTN3-F1
#
_entry.id   AF-A0A932TTN3-F1
#
_cell.length_a   1.000
_cell.length_b   1.000
_cell.length_c   1.000
_cell.angle_alpha   90.00
_cell.angle_beta   90.00
_cell.angle_gamma   90.00
#
_symmetry.space_group_name_H-M   'P 1'
#
loop_
_entity.id
_entity.type
_entity.pdbx_description
1 polymer ?
#
loop_
_entity_poly.entity_id
_entity_poly.type
_entity_poly.pdbx_seq_one_letter_code
_entity_poly.pdbx_strand_id
1 'polypeptide(L)'
;MDSTRIIPPAGDDRTQTVGPAGAPSPFAPDPQRTQYAAPPAQGVAVQCLVENECAPAARGTRSHLLVQVQAPQAAYGRRLPLNLCLCIDRSGSMEGEPLNYVKQACAYVVDLLDPNDVLSVVTFAEDIEVVMPARRVVNRDLIKQHILRIDTGNTTNLYDGILTAGRQVASVQSPAYLNRVLALTDGEPTTGIKDFQSIVGQVAELKTRGITVTALGFGPDYNEELMAGIARRSGGNYYFISRPELIPEVFRTELESLMTVVAKSLRLQLHLTRWTQVRQVYGLQPAFGARSVSVELVDLERGALVSALVEVDLERRPAGTYRVARALLGYDDVTTGRTEQLSGDAVVEFVADESRVAAGVNPVVQREVEIARASQNLQRTVMGIKTQALTSAAAIAELERTQSLLAAQGRLDQAQDVTRAIASMRKGDAGTEAEKTLMGTILDLERGERKG
;
A
#
# COMPACT_ATOMS: atom_id res chain seq x y z
N MET A 1 -14.37 32.93 69.87
CA MET A 1 -13.99 34.19 69.18
C MET A 1 -12.49 34.16 69.05
N ASP A 2 -11.95 33.80 67.89
CA ASP A 2 -11.14 34.72 67.08
C ASP A 2 -10.74 34.04 65.77
N SER A 3 -10.40 34.86 64.80
CA SER A 3 -10.44 34.63 63.37
C SER A 3 -9.08 34.21 62.82
N THR A 4 -9.00 33.20 61.94
CA THR A 4 -7.97 33.18 60.87
C THR A 4 -8.37 32.29 59.69
N ARG A 5 -8.46 32.90 58.51
CA ARG A 5 -8.55 32.23 57.20
C ARG A 5 -7.17 31.70 56.80
N ILE A 6 -7.10 30.48 56.25
CA ILE A 6 -5.93 29.98 55.51
C ILE A 6 -6.40 29.52 54.13
N ILE A 7 -5.80 30.10 53.09
CA ILE A 7 -5.94 29.75 51.67
C ILE A 7 -4.93 28.63 51.37
N PRO A 8 -5.29 27.54 50.66
CA PRO A 8 -4.30 26.63 50.08
C PRO A 8 -3.89 27.08 48.65
N PRO A 9 -2.60 27.00 48.27
CA PRO A 9 -2.18 27.31 46.90
C PRO A 9 -2.42 26.12 45.95
N ALA A 10 -2.52 26.49 44.67
CA ALA A 10 -2.95 25.69 43.55
C ALA A 10 -1.87 24.75 42.96
N GLY A 11 -2.36 23.64 42.39
CA GLY A 11 -1.99 23.16 41.05
C GLY A 11 -0.58 22.64 40.81
N ASP A 12 -0.42 21.32 40.90
CA ASP A 12 0.77 20.56 40.51
C ASP A 12 0.80 20.40 38.96
N ASP A 13 1.45 21.33 38.26
CA ASP A 13 1.73 21.29 36.81
C ASP A 13 3.02 20.49 36.57
N ARG A 14 2.88 19.26 36.04
CA ARG A 14 4.02 18.37 35.74
C ARG A 14 4.54 18.60 34.33
N THR A 15 5.30 19.67 34.15
CA THR A 15 6.23 19.82 33.03
C THR A 15 7.64 19.51 33.54
N GLN A 16 8.21 18.37 33.13
CA GLN A 16 9.63 18.08 33.38
C GLN A 16 10.48 18.89 32.41
N THR A 17 11.24 19.84 32.93
CA THR A 17 12.34 20.52 32.26
C THR A 17 13.62 19.69 32.41
N VAL A 18 14.29 19.37 31.30
CA VAL A 18 15.64 18.78 31.32
C VAL A 18 16.64 19.95 31.35
N GLY A 19 17.50 20.00 32.37
CA GLY A 19 18.50 21.05 32.58
C GLY A 19 19.68 20.99 31.59
N PRO A 20 20.55 22.02 31.56
CA PRO A 20 21.60 22.14 30.55
C PRO A 20 22.78 21.21 30.86
N ALA A 21 23.16 20.37 29.90
CA ALA A 21 24.34 19.52 29.98
C ALA A 21 25.60 20.34 29.58
N GLY A 22 26.54 20.48 30.52
CA GLY A 22 27.84 21.08 30.28
C GLY A 22 28.95 20.25 30.90
N ALA A 23 29.62 19.42 30.09
CA ALA A 23 31.04 19.05 30.21
C ALA A 23 31.47 18.29 28.93
N PRO A 24 32.65 18.57 28.35
CA PRO A 24 33.14 17.90 27.15
C PRO A 24 33.66 16.49 27.47
N SER A 25 33.25 15.49 26.68
CA SER A 25 33.78 14.13 26.75
C SER A 25 35.09 14.02 25.94
N PRO A 26 36.21 13.53 26.51
CA PRO A 26 37.43 13.28 25.77
C PRO A 26 37.48 11.81 25.35
N PHE A 27 36.75 11.42 24.30
CA PHE A 27 36.91 10.10 23.71
C PHE A 27 36.91 10.19 22.19
N ALA A 28 38.10 10.11 21.62
CA ALA A 28 38.26 9.74 20.22
C ALA A 28 37.68 8.32 20.00
N PRO A 29 37.00 8.05 18.87
CA PRO A 29 36.42 6.74 18.62
C PRO A 29 37.54 5.70 18.42
N ASP A 30 37.58 4.70 19.29
CA ASP A 30 38.44 3.52 19.16
C ASP A 30 37.95 2.65 17.98
N PRO A 31 38.75 2.50 16.90
CA PRO A 31 38.37 1.72 15.72
C PRO A 31 38.29 0.20 16.00
N GLN A 32 38.64 -0.27 17.20
CA GLN A 32 38.52 -1.67 17.62
C GLN A 32 37.34 -1.94 18.56
N ARG A 33 36.51 -0.93 18.88
CA ARG A 33 35.29 -1.16 19.65
C ARG A 33 34.32 -1.96 18.79
N THR A 34 34.14 -3.23 19.12
CA THR A 34 33.12 -4.09 18.52
C THR A 34 31.78 -3.37 18.63
N GLN A 35 31.27 -2.87 17.51
CA GLN A 35 29.91 -2.34 17.45
C GLN A 35 29.01 -3.52 17.75
N TYR A 36 28.37 -3.49 18.91
CA TYR A 36 27.28 -4.40 19.21
C TYR A 36 26.17 -4.02 18.22
N ALA A 37 26.13 -4.66 17.06
CA ALA A 37 24.97 -4.61 16.20
C ALA A 37 23.80 -5.04 17.08
N ALA A 38 22.79 -4.17 17.21
CA ALA A 38 21.56 -4.56 17.87
C ALA A 38 21.14 -5.91 17.26
N PRO A 39 20.78 -6.92 18.08
CA PRO A 39 20.33 -8.19 17.54
C PRO A 39 19.23 -7.90 16.51
N PRO A 40 19.22 -8.58 15.35
CA PRO A 40 18.22 -8.32 14.32
C PRO A 40 16.85 -8.38 14.99
N ALA A 41 16.06 -7.31 14.83
CA ALA A 41 14.73 -7.23 15.39
C ALA A 41 13.99 -8.51 14.99
N GLN A 42 13.58 -9.31 15.97
CA GLN A 42 12.97 -10.62 15.71
C GLN A 42 11.53 -10.50 15.19
N GLY A 43 10.98 -9.28 15.11
CA GLY A 43 9.63 -8.99 14.66
C GLY A 43 9.56 -7.68 13.87
N VAL A 44 8.33 -7.28 13.53
CA VAL A 44 8.06 -6.03 12.81
C VAL A 44 8.63 -4.84 13.59
N ALA A 45 9.23 -3.89 12.88
CA ALA A 45 9.73 -2.65 13.46
C ALA A 45 8.96 -1.44 12.90
N VAL A 46 8.71 -0.43 13.73
CA VAL A 46 8.15 0.85 13.32
C VAL A 46 9.13 1.97 13.65
N GLN A 47 9.40 2.84 12.68
CA GLN A 47 10.25 4.02 12.84
C GLN A 47 9.51 5.26 12.36
N CYS A 48 9.68 6.37 13.08
CA CYS A 48 9.18 7.68 12.66
C CYS A 48 10.36 8.59 12.36
N LEU A 49 10.41 9.10 11.14
CA LEU A 49 11.42 10.02 10.65
C LEU A 49 10.77 11.37 10.38
N VAL A 50 11.52 12.44 10.64
CA VAL A 50 11.13 13.82 10.34
C VAL A 50 11.99 14.32 9.18
N GLU A 51 11.40 15.14 8.30
CA GLU A 51 12.12 15.71 7.17
C GLU A 51 13.29 16.57 7.60
N ASN A 52 13.09 17.39 8.63
CA ASN A 52 14.12 18.19 9.24
C ASN A 52 14.15 17.87 10.73
N GLU A 53 15.32 17.50 11.24
CA GLU A 53 15.50 17.31 12.69
C GLU A 53 15.31 18.63 13.45
N CYS A 54 15.52 19.76 12.77
CA CYS A 54 15.36 21.10 13.29
C CYS A 54 14.19 21.86 12.64
N ALA A 55 13.49 22.69 13.42
CA ALA A 55 12.47 23.64 12.95
C ALA A 55 12.74 25.05 13.51
N PRO A 56 12.37 26.13 12.81
CA PRO A 56 12.58 27.49 13.31
C PRO A 56 11.71 27.76 14.55
N ALA A 57 12.31 28.29 15.61
CA ALA A 57 11.61 28.69 16.83
C ALA A 57 10.77 29.97 16.63
N ALA A 58 11.16 30.83 15.70
CA ALA A 58 10.55 32.15 15.48
C ALA A 58 9.25 32.11 14.65
N ARG A 59 9.08 31.11 13.78
CA ARG A 59 7.94 30.99 12.86
C ARG A 59 7.45 29.56 12.72
N GLY A 60 6.22 29.38 12.26
CA GLY A 60 5.76 28.06 11.85
C GLY A 60 6.48 27.59 10.59
N THR A 61 6.55 26.27 10.40
CA THR A 61 7.16 25.66 9.22
C THR A 61 6.35 24.47 8.75
N ARG A 62 6.48 24.13 7.47
CA ARG A 62 6.05 22.84 6.94
C ARG A 62 7.14 21.80 7.19
N SER A 63 6.72 20.56 7.36
CA SER A 63 7.61 19.40 7.45
C SER A 63 6.87 18.14 7.00
N HIS A 64 7.62 17.11 6.63
CA HIS A 64 7.08 15.79 6.39
C HIS A 64 7.46 14.82 7.50
N LEU A 65 6.49 13.99 7.89
CA LEU A 65 6.68 12.85 8.77
C LEU A 65 6.61 11.59 7.92
N LEU A 66 7.63 10.75 8.01
CA LEU A 66 7.70 9.46 7.34
C LEU A 66 7.65 8.36 8.40
N VAL A 67 6.60 7.56 8.39
CA VAL A 67 6.50 6.36 9.23
C VAL A 67 6.89 5.16 8.38
N GLN A 68 7.91 4.41 8.79
CA GLN A 68 8.38 3.20 8.14
C GLN A 68 8.04 1.98 8.98
N VAL A 69 7.50 0.96 8.35
CA VAL A 69 7.18 -0.34 8.94
C VAL A 69 7.97 -1.40 8.19
N GLN A 70 8.90 -2.05 8.88
CA GLN A 70 9.83 -3.01 8.29
C GLN A 70 9.58 -4.40 8.86
N ALA A 71 9.42 -5.38 7.97
CA ALA A 71 9.43 -6.79 8.35
C ALA A 71 10.87 -7.33 8.40
N PRO A 72 11.18 -8.23 9.33
CA PRO A 72 12.48 -8.89 9.34
C PRO A 72 12.61 -9.84 8.13
N GLN A 73 13.80 -9.88 7.55
CA GLN A 73 14.13 -10.79 6.44
C GLN A 73 14.15 -12.26 6.91
N ALA A 74 14.58 -12.46 8.15
CA ALA A 74 14.67 -13.75 8.83
C ALA A 74 13.41 -14.07 9.66
N ALA A 75 12.23 -13.67 9.20
CA ALA A 75 10.98 -14.13 9.82
C ALA A 75 10.84 -15.65 9.55
N TYR A 76 11.26 -16.46 10.53
CA TYR A 76 11.09 -17.91 10.50
C TYR A 76 9.73 -18.25 11.11
N GLY A 77 8.86 -18.88 10.32
CA GLY A 77 7.53 -19.25 10.75
C GLY A 77 6.79 -20.03 9.67
N ARG A 78 5.73 -20.73 10.07
CA ARG A 78 4.82 -21.38 9.13
C ARG A 78 3.97 -20.29 8.47
N ARG A 79 3.91 -20.27 7.14
CA ARG A 79 3.02 -19.35 6.42
C ARG A 79 1.57 -19.57 6.87
N LEU A 80 0.77 -18.50 6.89
CA LEU A 80 -0.67 -18.68 7.05
C LEU A 80 -1.22 -19.48 5.85
N PRO A 81 -2.11 -20.45 6.10
CA PRO A 81 -2.88 -21.04 5.03
C PRO A 81 -3.67 -19.97 4.28
N LEU A 82 -3.84 -20.16 2.97
CA LEU A 82 -4.61 -19.28 2.12
C LEU A 82 -6.08 -19.71 2.11
N ASN A 83 -6.97 -18.73 2.05
CA ASN A 83 -8.36 -18.90 1.65
C ASN A 83 -8.56 -18.04 0.40
N LEU A 84 -8.35 -18.66 -0.75
CA LEU A 84 -8.23 -18.01 -2.04
C LEU A 84 -9.48 -18.28 -2.90
N CYS A 85 -10.05 -17.23 -3.48
CA CYS A 85 -11.01 -17.38 -4.56
C CYS A 85 -10.41 -16.86 -5.87
N LEU A 86 -10.39 -17.73 -6.89
CA LEU A 86 -10.11 -17.33 -8.27
C LEU A 86 -11.42 -16.83 -8.88
N CYS A 87 -11.47 -15.55 -9.23
CA CYS A 87 -12.61 -14.88 -9.84
C CYS A 87 -12.25 -14.57 -11.30
N ILE A 88 -12.70 -15.41 -12.22
CA ILE A 88 -12.22 -15.48 -13.60
C ILE A 88 -13.27 -14.91 -14.55
N ASP A 89 -12.93 -13.87 -15.29
CA ASP A 89 -13.70 -13.46 -16.45
C ASP A 89 -13.70 -14.56 -17.51
N ARG A 90 -14.88 -14.89 -18.04
CA ARG A 90 -15.04 -15.79 -19.17
C ARG A 90 -15.86 -15.15 -20.29
N SER A 91 -15.93 -13.83 -20.38
CA SER A 91 -16.63 -13.10 -21.44
C SER A 91 -16.05 -13.38 -22.83
N GLY A 92 -16.72 -12.89 -23.88
CA GLY A 92 -16.36 -13.23 -25.27
C GLY A 92 -14.95 -12.78 -25.67
N SER A 93 -14.43 -11.70 -25.07
CA SER A 93 -13.06 -11.23 -25.29
C SER A 93 -12.00 -12.22 -24.83
N MET A 94 -12.33 -13.07 -23.86
CA MET A 94 -11.43 -14.08 -23.32
C MET A 94 -11.21 -15.26 -24.28
N GLU A 95 -11.93 -15.33 -25.41
CA GLU A 95 -11.85 -16.45 -26.35
C GLU A 95 -10.44 -16.66 -26.91
N GLY A 96 -10.01 -17.93 -26.94
CA GLY A 96 -8.71 -18.33 -27.46
C GLY A 96 -7.59 -18.25 -26.42
N GLU A 97 -6.48 -17.62 -26.81
CA GLU A 97 -5.25 -17.55 -26.01
C GLU A 97 -5.44 -16.96 -24.61
N PRO A 98 -6.22 -15.88 -24.38
CA PRO A 98 -6.29 -15.28 -23.06
C PRO A 98 -6.88 -16.21 -22.00
N LEU A 99 -8.01 -16.87 -22.26
CA LEU A 99 -8.57 -17.88 -21.36
C LEU A 99 -7.63 -19.09 -21.21
N ASN A 100 -6.89 -19.47 -22.25
CA ASN A 100 -5.91 -20.55 -22.15
C ASN A 100 -4.78 -20.22 -21.17
N TYR A 101 -4.22 -19.01 -21.23
CA TYR A 101 -3.20 -18.56 -20.27
C TYR A 101 -3.76 -18.43 -18.85
N VAL A 102 -4.99 -17.95 -18.68
CA VAL A 102 -5.65 -17.91 -17.37
C VAL A 102 -5.82 -19.32 -16.80
N LYS A 103 -6.28 -20.29 -17.59
CA LYS A 103 -6.40 -21.69 -17.16
C LYS A 103 -5.04 -22.27 -16.75
N GLN A 104 -3.98 -22.00 -17.52
CA GLN A 104 -2.62 -22.43 -17.19
C GLN A 104 -2.13 -21.80 -15.88
N ALA A 105 -2.33 -20.49 -15.70
CA ALA A 105 -1.97 -19.77 -14.49
C ALA A 105 -2.73 -20.29 -13.27
N CYS A 106 -4.03 -20.55 -13.40
CA CYS A 106 -4.84 -21.14 -12.34
C CYS A 106 -4.39 -22.57 -12.00
N ALA A 107 -4.03 -23.38 -12.99
CA ALA A 107 -3.48 -24.71 -12.75
C ALA A 107 -2.15 -24.65 -11.97
N TYR A 108 -1.30 -23.67 -12.29
CA TYR A 108 -0.06 -23.43 -11.56
C TYR A 108 -0.31 -22.97 -10.10
N VAL A 109 -1.29 -22.10 -9.87
CA VAL A 109 -1.74 -21.73 -8.52
C VAL A 109 -2.11 -22.98 -7.73
N VAL A 110 -2.89 -23.89 -8.31
CA VAL A 110 -3.32 -25.14 -7.65
C VAL A 110 -2.12 -26.02 -7.25
N ASP A 111 -1.03 -26.01 -8.02
CA ASP A 111 0.19 -26.76 -7.70
C ASP A 111 0.95 -26.21 -6.50
N LEU A 112 0.92 -24.90 -6.30
CA LEU A 112 1.60 -24.24 -5.18
C LEU A 112 0.80 -24.29 -3.87
N LEU A 113 -0.52 -24.53 -3.93
CA LEU A 113 -1.36 -24.61 -2.73
C LEU A 113 -1.15 -25.90 -1.94
N ASP A 114 -1.13 -25.78 -0.62
CA ASP A 114 -1.04 -26.89 0.34
C ASP A 114 -2.42 -27.45 0.70
N PRO A 115 -2.51 -28.69 1.25
CA PRO A 115 -3.78 -29.29 1.68
C PRO A 115 -4.51 -28.58 2.84
N ASN A 116 -3.85 -27.59 3.46
CA ASN A 116 -4.46 -26.71 4.45
C ASN A 116 -5.08 -25.46 3.83
N ASP A 117 -4.74 -25.12 2.59
CA ASP A 117 -5.33 -23.99 1.90
C ASP A 117 -6.75 -24.34 1.44
N VAL A 118 -7.58 -23.31 1.35
CA VAL A 118 -8.94 -23.33 0.82
C VAL A 118 -8.93 -22.63 -0.53
N LEU A 119 -9.54 -23.26 -1.52
CA LEU A 119 -9.72 -22.70 -2.85
C LEU A 119 -11.20 -22.72 -3.23
N SER A 120 -11.65 -21.64 -3.85
CA SER A 120 -12.90 -21.58 -4.63
C SER A 120 -12.61 -21.03 -6.02
N VAL A 121 -13.44 -21.43 -6.99
CA VAL A 121 -13.38 -20.92 -8.36
C VAL A 121 -14.75 -20.39 -8.72
N VAL A 122 -14.79 -19.11 -9.05
CA VAL A 122 -15.95 -18.39 -9.54
C VAL A 122 -15.62 -17.88 -10.93
N THR A 123 -16.49 -18.11 -11.89
CA THR A 123 -16.40 -17.51 -13.23
C THR A 123 -17.54 -16.53 -13.42
N PHE A 124 -17.31 -15.49 -14.20
CA PHE A 124 -18.34 -14.51 -14.53
C PHE A 124 -18.35 -14.19 -16.02
N ALA A 125 -19.55 -14.13 -16.57
CA ALA A 125 -19.84 -13.53 -17.87
C ALA A 125 -21.18 -12.79 -17.77
N GLU A 126 -22.23 -13.27 -18.45
CA GLU A 126 -23.60 -12.79 -18.23
C GLU A 126 -24.14 -13.26 -16.88
N ASP A 127 -23.91 -14.54 -16.60
CA ASP A 127 -24.20 -15.23 -15.36
C ASP A 127 -22.93 -15.45 -14.53
N ILE A 128 -23.13 -15.68 -13.23
CA ILE A 128 -22.06 -16.00 -12.28
C ILE A 128 -22.14 -17.48 -11.94
N GLU A 129 -21.06 -18.21 -12.18
CA GLU A 129 -20.98 -19.64 -11.91
C GLU A 129 -19.95 -19.91 -10.82
N VAL A 130 -20.36 -20.65 -9.78
CA VAL A 130 -19.43 -21.19 -8.78
C VAL A 130 -18.97 -22.57 -9.28
N VAL A 131 -17.97 -22.56 -10.16
CA VAL A 131 -17.34 -23.77 -10.73
C VAL A 131 -16.85 -24.70 -9.62
N MET A 132 -16.34 -24.12 -8.54
CA MET A 132 -15.92 -24.86 -7.35
C MET A 132 -16.20 -24.07 -6.07
N PRO A 133 -17.07 -24.57 -5.17
CA PRO A 133 -17.29 -23.92 -3.88
C PRO A 133 -16.04 -24.02 -3.00
N ALA A 134 -15.91 -23.10 -2.04
CA ALA A 134 -14.78 -23.03 -1.13
C ALA A 134 -14.53 -24.37 -0.41
N ARG A 135 -13.39 -25.00 -0.71
CA ARG A 135 -13.01 -26.29 -0.15
C ARG A 135 -11.49 -26.41 -0.02
N ARG A 136 -11.05 -27.28 0.88
CA ARG A 136 -9.61 -27.57 1.06
C ARG A 136 -9.02 -28.22 -0.18
N VAL A 137 -7.76 -27.89 -0.49
CA VAL A 137 -7.05 -28.40 -1.67
C VAL A 137 -6.53 -29.82 -1.43
N VAL A 138 -7.42 -30.82 -1.53
CA VAL A 138 -7.06 -32.23 -1.31
C VAL A 138 -6.85 -33.02 -2.61
N ASN A 139 -7.54 -32.66 -3.69
CA ASN A 139 -7.45 -33.33 -4.99
C ASN A 139 -7.14 -32.30 -6.08
N ARG A 140 -5.85 -32.03 -6.28
CA ARG A 140 -5.37 -31.02 -7.25
C ARG A 140 -5.79 -31.34 -8.69
N ASP A 141 -5.74 -32.61 -9.09
CA ASP A 141 -6.10 -33.02 -10.44
C ASP A 141 -7.57 -32.76 -10.76
N LEU A 142 -8.47 -33.06 -9.82
CA LEU A 142 -9.89 -32.75 -9.98
C LEU A 142 -10.13 -31.24 -10.09
N ILE A 143 -9.42 -30.44 -9.29
CA ILE A 143 -9.53 -28.97 -9.35
C ILE A 143 -9.08 -28.45 -10.72
N LYS A 144 -7.94 -28.93 -11.22
CA LYS A 144 -7.45 -28.58 -12.56
C LYS A 144 -8.43 -28.99 -13.65
N GLN A 145 -9.04 -30.17 -13.55
CA GLN A 145 -10.08 -30.61 -14.48
C GLN A 145 -11.30 -29.67 -14.50
N HIS A 146 -11.72 -29.15 -13.34
CA HIS A 146 -12.79 -28.15 -13.29
C HIS A 146 -12.38 -26.84 -13.99
N ILE A 147 -11.17 -26.35 -13.74
CA ILE A 147 -10.64 -25.12 -14.38
C ILE A 147 -10.55 -25.28 -15.90
N LEU A 148 -10.07 -26.44 -16.38
CA LEU A 148 -9.89 -26.69 -17.81
C LEU A 148 -11.22 -26.70 -18.59
N ARG A 149 -12.34 -27.00 -17.93
CA ARG A 149 -13.69 -27.03 -18.51
C ARG A 149 -14.38 -25.66 -18.59
N ILE A 150 -13.74 -24.59 -18.11
CA ILE A 150 -14.32 -23.24 -18.20
C ILE A 150 -14.39 -22.85 -19.67
N ASP A 151 -15.59 -22.57 -20.19
CA ASP A 151 -15.78 -22.11 -21.56
C ASP A 151 -16.17 -20.64 -21.59
N THR A 152 -16.06 -19.99 -22.75
CA THR A 152 -16.43 -18.58 -22.88
C THR A 152 -17.96 -18.38 -22.89
N GLY A 153 -18.38 -17.22 -22.38
CA GLY A 153 -19.70 -16.64 -22.52
C GLY A 153 -19.62 -15.34 -23.33
N ASN A 154 -20.63 -14.48 -23.21
CA ASN A 154 -20.75 -13.29 -24.06
C ASN A 154 -20.42 -11.97 -23.35
N THR A 155 -21.11 -11.68 -22.24
CA THR A 155 -21.02 -10.38 -21.54
C THR A 155 -20.15 -10.47 -20.29
N THR A 156 -20.02 -9.37 -19.53
CA THR A 156 -19.10 -9.21 -18.41
C THR A 156 -19.82 -8.60 -17.21
N ASN A 157 -20.18 -9.42 -16.23
CA ASN A 157 -20.78 -9.01 -14.95
C ASN A 157 -19.73 -9.08 -13.82
N LEU A 158 -18.75 -8.17 -13.90
CA LEU A 158 -17.62 -8.11 -12.96
C LEU A 158 -18.07 -7.93 -11.50
N TYR A 159 -19.08 -7.10 -11.28
CA TYR A 159 -19.54 -6.74 -9.94
C TYR A 159 -20.08 -7.96 -9.18
N ASP A 160 -21.03 -8.69 -9.78
CA ASP A 160 -21.62 -9.86 -9.13
C ASP A 160 -20.59 -11.00 -9.02
N GLY A 161 -19.61 -11.04 -9.95
CA GLY A 161 -18.46 -11.93 -9.87
C GLY A 161 -17.62 -11.71 -8.62
N ILE A 162 -17.15 -10.47 -8.39
CA ILE A 162 -16.35 -10.11 -7.21
C ILE A 162 -17.14 -10.33 -5.91
N LEU A 163 -18.43 -9.96 -5.89
CA LEU A 163 -19.26 -10.15 -4.72
C LEU A 163 -19.45 -11.63 -4.38
N THR A 164 -19.67 -12.47 -5.39
CA THR A 164 -19.81 -13.92 -5.23
C THR A 164 -18.49 -14.56 -4.81
N ALA A 165 -17.37 -14.12 -5.37
CA ALA A 165 -16.03 -14.53 -4.94
C ALA A 165 -15.78 -14.16 -3.46
N GLY A 166 -16.11 -12.93 -3.08
CA GLY A 166 -16.06 -12.47 -1.69
C GLY A 166 -16.93 -13.32 -0.75
N ARG A 167 -18.12 -13.74 -1.20
CA ARG A 167 -19.00 -14.67 -0.46
C ARG A 167 -18.40 -16.08 -0.31
N GLN A 168 -17.69 -16.58 -1.32
CA GLN A 168 -17.00 -17.87 -1.22
C GLN A 168 -15.89 -17.80 -0.16
N VAL A 169 -15.03 -16.77 -0.22
CA VAL A 169 -13.98 -16.56 0.79
C VAL A 169 -14.59 -16.40 2.18
N ALA A 170 -15.63 -15.57 2.30
CA ALA A 170 -16.39 -15.35 3.51
C ALA A 170 -16.94 -16.64 4.16
N SER A 171 -17.35 -17.63 3.36
CA SER A 171 -18.00 -18.85 3.86
C SER A 171 -17.09 -19.74 4.72
N VAL A 172 -15.78 -19.61 4.54
CA VAL A 172 -14.74 -20.35 5.28
C VAL A 172 -13.78 -19.39 5.99
N GLN A 173 -14.18 -18.12 6.11
CA GLN A 173 -13.32 -17.06 6.62
C GLN A 173 -12.92 -17.33 8.07
N SER A 174 -11.62 -17.23 8.32
CA SER A 174 -11.05 -17.24 9.67
C SER A 174 -9.88 -16.26 9.75
N PRO A 175 -9.63 -15.65 10.93
CA PRO A 175 -8.36 -14.96 11.19
C PRO A 175 -7.14 -15.85 11.00
N ALA A 176 -7.30 -17.19 11.03
CA ALA A 176 -6.23 -18.15 10.76
C ALA A 176 -5.92 -18.35 9.26
N TYR A 177 -6.65 -17.68 8.36
CA TYR A 177 -6.35 -17.67 6.92
C TYR A 177 -5.90 -16.27 6.46
N LEU A 178 -5.12 -16.25 5.38
CA LEU A 178 -5.02 -15.09 4.51
C LEU A 178 -6.16 -15.15 3.49
N ASN A 179 -7.15 -14.26 3.62
CA ASN A 179 -8.38 -14.28 2.82
C ASN A 179 -8.22 -13.37 1.59
N ARG A 180 -8.22 -13.97 0.39
CA ARG A 180 -7.88 -13.27 -0.86
C ARG A 180 -8.85 -13.61 -1.99
N VAL A 181 -9.22 -12.61 -2.76
CA VAL A 181 -9.83 -12.78 -4.09
C VAL A 181 -8.79 -12.39 -5.14
N LEU A 182 -8.55 -13.25 -6.13
CA LEU A 182 -7.82 -12.91 -7.35
C LEU A 182 -8.84 -12.73 -8.47
N ALA A 183 -9.11 -11.48 -8.84
CA ALA A 183 -10.03 -11.11 -9.92
C ALA A 183 -9.25 -10.85 -11.20
N LEU A 184 -9.64 -11.51 -12.30
CA LEU A 184 -9.06 -11.34 -13.62
C LEU A 184 -10.13 -10.85 -14.59
N THR A 185 -9.78 -9.92 -15.47
CA THR A 185 -10.66 -9.46 -16.56
C THR A 185 -9.86 -8.83 -17.69
N ASP A 186 -10.38 -8.93 -18.91
CA ASP A 186 -9.87 -8.25 -20.10
C ASP A 186 -10.86 -7.25 -20.71
N GLY A 187 -12.05 -7.14 -20.12
CA GLY A 187 -13.14 -6.32 -20.63
C GLY A 187 -13.73 -5.38 -19.60
N GLU A 188 -14.45 -4.36 -20.08
CA GLU A 188 -15.27 -3.52 -19.22
C GLU A 188 -16.53 -4.24 -18.74
N PRO A 189 -17.06 -3.91 -17.55
CA PRO A 189 -18.36 -4.41 -17.11
C PRO A 189 -19.48 -4.01 -18.09
N THR A 190 -20.06 -4.99 -18.79
CA THR A 190 -21.13 -4.76 -19.79
C THR A 190 -22.53 -5.05 -19.25
N THR A 191 -22.65 -5.76 -18.13
CA THR A 191 -23.90 -6.08 -17.44
C THR A 191 -23.77 -5.89 -15.93
N GLY A 192 -24.89 -5.90 -15.19
CA GLY A 192 -24.90 -5.67 -13.74
C GLY A 192 -24.67 -4.20 -13.34
N ILE A 193 -24.21 -4.01 -12.10
CA ILE A 193 -23.84 -2.67 -11.60
C ILE A 193 -22.53 -2.24 -12.26
N LYS A 194 -22.57 -1.08 -12.92
CA LYS A 194 -21.41 -0.45 -13.58
C LYS A 194 -20.90 0.79 -12.87
N ASP A 195 -21.67 1.27 -11.89
CA ASP A 195 -21.33 2.48 -11.16
C ASP A 195 -20.09 2.25 -10.28
N PHE A 196 -19.04 3.00 -10.56
CA PHE A 196 -17.76 2.91 -9.87
C PHE A 196 -17.91 3.05 -8.35
N GLN A 197 -18.71 4.02 -7.88
CA GLN A 197 -18.86 4.29 -6.44
C GLN A 197 -19.55 3.12 -5.72
N SER A 198 -20.56 2.52 -6.35
CA SER A 198 -21.27 1.36 -5.83
C SER A 198 -20.35 0.13 -5.72
N ILE A 199 -19.57 -0.15 -6.76
CA ILE A 199 -18.63 -1.28 -6.77
C ILE A 199 -17.55 -1.08 -5.70
N VAL A 200 -16.94 0.10 -5.66
CA VAL A 200 -15.91 0.46 -4.69
C VAL A 200 -16.42 0.45 -3.25
N GLY A 201 -17.65 0.90 -3.02
CA GLY A 201 -18.29 0.88 -1.70
C GLY A 201 -18.42 -0.53 -1.14
N GLN A 202 -18.84 -1.49 -1.95
CA GLN A 202 -18.95 -2.90 -1.53
C GLN A 202 -17.60 -3.58 -1.35
N VAL A 203 -16.61 -3.25 -2.18
CA VAL A 203 -15.25 -3.77 -2.02
C VAL A 203 -14.63 -3.29 -0.70
N ALA A 204 -14.99 -2.10 -0.22
CA ALA A 204 -14.60 -1.65 1.11
C ALA A 204 -15.20 -2.53 2.23
N GLU A 205 -16.40 -3.09 2.04
CA GLU A 205 -17.01 -4.04 2.99
C GLU A 205 -16.26 -5.39 3.02
N LEU A 206 -15.72 -5.85 1.88
CA LEU A 206 -14.83 -7.01 1.88
C LEU A 206 -13.60 -6.76 2.77
N LYS A 207 -13.03 -5.55 2.71
CA LYS A 207 -11.89 -5.16 3.54
C LYS A 207 -12.22 -5.13 5.03
N THR A 208 -13.40 -4.64 5.44
CA THR A 208 -13.78 -4.66 6.87
C THR A 208 -13.91 -6.07 7.42
N ARG A 209 -14.11 -7.04 6.53
CA ARG A 209 -14.08 -8.48 6.81
C ARG A 209 -12.69 -9.09 6.62
N GLY A 210 -11.63 -8.30 6.43
CA GLY A 210 -10.28 -8.82 6.22
C GLY A 210 -10.10 -9.62 4.93
N ILE A 211 -10.94 -9.39 3.91
CA ILE A 211 -10.83 -9.96 2.58
C ILE A 211 -10.24 -8.89 1.65
N THR A 212 -9.11 -9.20 1.04
CA THR A 212 -8.44 -8.30 0.09
C THR A 212 -8.63 -8.79 -1.35
N VAL A 213 -8.58 -7.89 -2.34
CA VAL A 213 -8.79 -8.22 -3.76
C VAL A 213 -7.57 -7.85 -4.58
N THR A 214 -6.93 -8.84 -5.21
CA THR A 214 -6.00 -8.60 -6.31
C THR A 214 -6.77 -8.45 -7.60
N ALA A 215 -6.60 -7.33 -8.28
CA ALA A 215 -7.21 -7.03 -9.56
C ALA A 215 -6.17 -7.15 -10.68
N LEU A 216 -6.34 -8.12 -11.58
CA LEU A 216 -5.47 -8.34 -12.73
C LEU A 216 -6.24 -7.95 -13.99
N GLY A 217 -5.82 -6.88 -14.64
CA GLY A 217 -6.36 -6.44 -15.92
C GLY A 217 -5.39 -6.75 -17.04
N PHE A 218 -5.88 -7.29 -18.16
CA PHE A 218 -5.04 -7.52 -19.32
C PHE A 218 -5.69 -7.03 -20.62
N GLY A 219 -4.83 -6.60 -21.56
CA GLY A 219 -5.28 -6.04 -22.82
C GLY A 219 -5.85 -4.60 -22.72
N PRO A 220 -6.26 -4.04 -23.88
CA PRO A 220 -6.66 -2.63 -23.98
C PRO A 220 -8.09 -2.37 -23.53
N ASP A 221 -8.95 -3.37 -23.37
CA ASP A 221 -10.40 -3.13 -23.33
C ASP A 221 -11.04 -3.18 -21.93
N TYR A 222 -10.29 -3.44 -20.86
CA TYR A 222 -10.80 -3.37 -19.48
C TYR A 222 -10.71 -1.97 -18.87
N ASN A 223 -11.55 -1.71 -17.85
CA ASN A 223 -11.59 -0.45 -17.12
C ASN A 223 -10.52 -0.40 -16.00
N GLU A 224 -9.40 0.27 -16.24
CA GLU A 224 -8.30 0.33 -15.28
C GLU A 224 -8.59 1.14 -14.03
N GLU A 225 -9.35 2.23 -14.16
CA GLU A 225 -9.74 3.05 -13.01
C GLU A 225 -10.53 2.20 -12.00
N LEU A 226 -11.49 1.42 -12.49
CA LEU A 226 -12.28 0.49 -11.70
C LEU A 226 -11.41 -0.58 -11.02
N MET A 227 -10.55 -1.26 -11.77
CA MET A 227 -9.70 -2.32 -11.22
C MET A 227 -8.69 -1.80 -10.20
N ALA A 228 -8.06 -0.65 -10.47
CA ALA A 228 -7.21 0.08 -9.53
C ALA A 228 -7.98 0.49 -8.27
N GLY A 229 -9.21 1.00 -8.44
CA GLY A 229 -10.10 1.38 -7.35
C GLY A 229 -10.46 0.21 -6.45
N ILE A 230 -10.81 -0.94 -7.03
CA ILE A 230 -11.10 -2.20 -6.32
C ILE A 230 -9.89 -2.65 -5.50
N ALA A 231 -8.71 -2.72 -6.11
CA ALA A 231 -7.49 -3.12 -5.43
C ALA A 231 -7.16 -2.17 -4.26
N ARG A 232 -7.13 -0.86 -4.52
CA ARG A 232 -6.80 0.16 -3.51
C ARG A 232 -7.80 0.13 -2.34
N ARG A 233 -9.09 -0.05 -2.62
CA ARG A 233 -10.16 0.01 -1.60
C ARG A 233 -10.33 -1.29 -0.83
N SER A 234 -9.95 -2.42 -1.41
CA SER A 234 -9.84 -3.68 -0.67
C SER A 234 -8.52 -3.82 0.10
N GLY A 235 -7.52 -2.98 -0.17
CA GLY A 235 -6.16 -3.15 0.37
C GLY A 235 -5.36 -4.25 -0.35
N GLY A 236 -5.77 -4.64 -1.56
CA GLY A 236 -5.08 -5.64 -2.37
C GLY A 236 -4.23 -5.04 -3.49
N ASN A 237 -3.79 -5.92 -4.40
CA ASN A 237 -2.86 -5.59 -5.47
C ASN A 237 -3.55 -5.31 -6.80
N TYR A 238 -2.91 -4.56 -7.69
CA TYR A 238 -3.36 -4.32 -9.06
C TYR A 238 -2.18 -4.55 -9.98
N TYR A 239 -2.42 -5.28 -11.07
CA TYR A 239 -1.43 -5.56 -12.10
C TYR A 239 -2.05 -5.29 -13.46
N PHE A 240 -1.37 -4.47 -14.26
CA PHE A 240 -1.64 -4.38 -15.69
C PHE A 240 -0.73 -5.37 -16.42
N ILE A 241 -1.36 -6.26 -17.18
CA ILE A 241 -0.66 -7.26 -17.97
C ILE A 241 -0.84 -6.90 -19.45
N SER A 242 0.23 -6.39 -20.07
CA SER A 242 0.16 -5.88 -21.44
C SER A 242 -0.09 -6.96 -22.48
N ARG A 243 0.28 -8.22 -22.18
CA ARG A 243 0.10 -9.37 -23.09
C ARG A 243 -0.32 -10.64 -22.32
N PRO A 244 -1.24 -11.45 -22.86
CA PRO A 244 -1.72 -12.67 -22.19
C PRO A 244 -0.62 -13.65 -21.77
N GLU A 245 0.46 -13.76 -22.54
CA GLU A 245 1.57 -14.68 -22.23
C GLU A 245 2.26 -14.39 -20.89
N LEU A 246 2.11 -13.17 -20.34
CA LEU A 246 2.68 -12.77 -19.06
C LEU A 246 1.78 -13.15 -17.86
N ILE A 247 0.53 -13.57 -18.10
CA ILE A 247 -0.43 -13.91 -17.04
C ILE A 247 0.14 -14.95 -16.06
N PRO A 248 0.73 -16.08 -16.50
CA PRO A 248 1.26 -17.09 -15.58
C PRO A 248 2.36 -16.56 -14.65
N GLU A 249 3.23 -15.67 -15.15
CA GLU A 249 4.31 -15.09 -14.36
C GLU A 249 3.78 -14.14 -13.29
N VAL A 250 2.86 -13.25 -13.64
CA VAL A 250 2.25 -12.30 -12.69
C VAL A 250 1.47 -13.04 -11.60
N PHE A 251 0.75 -14.10 -11.98
CA PHE A 251 0.04 -14.99 -11.04
C PHE A 251 0.98 -15.64 -10.03
N ARG A 252 2.09 -16.18 -10.52
CA ARG A 252 3.12 -16.79 -9.68
C ARG A 252 3.68 -15.79 -8.69
N THR A 253 4.12 -14.63 -9.16
CA THR A 253 4.71 -13.59 -8.32
C THR A 253 3.74 -13.13 -7.23
N GLU A 254 2.46 -12.92 -7.58
CA GLU A 254 1.44 -12.57 -6.60
C GLU A 254 1.24 -13.67 -5.56
N LEU A 255 1.13 -14.93 -5.98
CA LEU A 255 0.92 -16.04 -5.05
C LEU A 255 2.12 -16.25 -4.13
N GLU A 256 3.34 -16.14 -4.65
CA GLU A 256 4.58 -16.19 -3.88
C GLU A 256 4.62 -15.08 -2.82
N SER A 257 4.24 -13.84 -3.18
CA SER A 257 4.08 -12.70 -2.25
C SER A 257 3.08 -13.02 -1.13
N LEU A 258 1.90 -13.57 -1.46
CA LEU A 258 0.90 -13.94 -0.46
C LEU A 258 1.42 -15.00 0.54
N MET A 259 2.33 -15.88 0.10
CA MET A 259 2.95 -16.90 0.96
C MET A 259 4.05 -16.36 1.88
N THR A 260 4.52 -15.13 1.67
CA THR A 260 5.57 -14.51 2.49
C THR A 260 5.04 -13.47 3.47
N VAL A 261 3.73 -13.25 3.55
CA VAL A 261 3.09 -12.31 4.49
C VAL A 261 3.40 -12.69 5.95
N VAL A 262 3.91 -11.71 6.71
CA VAL A 262 4.28 -11.86 8.14
C VAL A 262 3.44 -10.99 9.07
N ALA A 263 2.82 -9.94 8.56
CA ALA A 263 1.85 -9.14 9.31
C ALA A 263 0.70 -8.71 8.40
N LYS A 264 -0.53 -8.73 8.91
CA LYS A 264 -1.72 -8.34 8.16
C LYS A 264 -2.58 -7.34 8.92
N SER A 265 -3.51 -6.70 8.21
CA SER A 265 -4.44 -5.73 8.81
C SER A 265 -3.74 -4.58 9.54
N LEU A 266 -2.66 -4.07 8.96
CA LEU A 266 -1.85 -3.00 9.51
C LEU A 266 -2.66 -1.70 9.59
N ARG A 267 -2.84 -1.18 10.80
CA ARG A 267 -3.46 0.12 11.06
C ARG A 267 -2.49 1.05 11.75
N LEU A 268 -2.16 2.14 11.08
CA LEU A 268 -1.30 3.19 11.60
C LEU A 268 -2.17 4.36 12.08
N GLN A 269 -2.05 4.69 13.35
CA GLN A 269 -2.68 5.85 13.97
C GLN A 269 -1.61 6.84 14.42
N LEU A 270 -1.63 8.03 13.84
CA LEU A 270 -0.78 9.15 14.22
C LEU A 270 -1.52 10.05 15.21
N HIS A 271 -1.06 10.10 16.46
CA HIS A 271 -1.51 11.07 17.45
C HIS A 271 -0.66 12.33 17.39
N LEU A 272 -1.30 13.47 17.16
CA LEU A 272 -0.63 14.74 16.93
C LEU A 272 -0.70 15.58 18.20
N THR A 273 0.35 16.35 18.42
CA THR A 273 0.28 17.41 19.44
C THR A 273 -0.66 18.54 19.00
N ARG A 274 -1.11 19.36 19.95
CA ARG A 274 -2.08 20.44 19.66
C ARG A 274 -1.56 21.54 18.72
N TRP A 275 -0.28 21.52 18.38
CA TRP A 275 0.42 22.49 17.55
C TRP A 275 1.01 21.88 16.28
N THR A 276 0.56 20.68 15.94
CA THR A 276 0.88 19.99 14.69
C THR A 276 -0.42 19.73 13.96
N GLN A 277 -0.54 20.26 12.74
CA GLN A 277 -1.73 20.10 11.91
C GLN A 277 -1.36 19.30 10.66
N VAL A 278 -2.15 18.29 10.31
CA VAL A 278 -1.94 17.55 9.06
C VAL A 278 -2.48 18.37 7.91
N ARG A 279 -1.65 18.54 6.88
CA ARG A 279 -2.03 19.11 5.59
C ARG A 279 -2.51 18.04 4.64
N GLN A 280 -1.72 16.97 4.53
CA GLN A 280 -1.95 15.93 3.55
C GLN A 280 -1.33 14.61 3.98
N VAL A 281 -1.94 13.51 3.56
CA VAL A 281 -1.33 12.17 3.54
C VAL A 281 -1.16 11.76 2.08
N TYR A 282 0.01 11.25 1.71
CA TYR A 282 0.32 10.83 0.34
C TYR A 282 -0.06 9.36 0.11
N GLY A 283 -0.66 9.06 -1.04
CA GLY A 283 -0.95 7.69 -1.52
C GLY A 283 -1.99 6.88 -0.72
N LEU A 284 -2.34 7.32 0.49
CA LEU A 284 -3.23 6.61 1.40
C LEU A 284 -4.53 7.39 1.61
N GLN A 285 -5.57 6.69 2.05
CA GLN A 285 -6.86 7.29 2.40
C GLN A 285 -6.96 7.47 3.92
N PRO A 286 -6.75 8.71 4.44
CA PRO A 286 -6.80 8.96 5.88
C PRO A 286 -8.22 9.10 6.42
N ALA A 287 -8.42 8.60 7.63
CA ALA A 287 -9.53 8.98 8.50
C ALA A 287 -9.04 10.01 9.52
N PHE A 288 -9.63 11.22 9.47
CA PHE A 288 -9.28 12.32 10.37
C PHE A 288 -10.12 12.29 11.65
N GLY A 289 -9.45 12.39 12.79
CA GLY A 289 -10.05 12.72 14.08
C GLY A 289 -9.52 14.06 14.59
N ALA A 290 -9.99 14.49 15.77
CA ALA A 290 -9.66 15.83 16.30
C ALA A 290 -8.16 16.12 16.44
N ARG A 291 -7.36 15.11 16.83
CA ARG A 291 -5.89 15.18 16.95
C ARG A 291 -5.24 13.87 16.54
N SER A 292 -5.86 13.17 15.60
CA SER A 292 -5.37 11.89 15.12
C SER A 292 -5.64 11.70 13.65
N VAL A 293 -4.71 11.07 12.96
CA VAL A 293 -4.90 10.59 11.59
C VAL A 293 -4.71 9.09 11.59
N SER A 294 -5.67 8.35 11.06
CA SER A 294 -5.57 6.90 10.93
C SER A 294 -5.50 6.52 9.46
N VAL A 295 -4.58 5.64 9.10
CA VAL A 295 -4.45 5.08 7.76
C VAL A 295 -4.30 3.57 7.86
N GLU A 296 -4.84 2.88 6.87
CA GLU A 296 -4.65 1.43 6.72
C GLU A 296 -3.51 1.20 5.73
N LEU A 297 -2.58 0.33 6.11
CA LEU A 297 -1.45 -0.04 5.27
C LEU A 297 -1.72 -1.41 4.63
N VAL A 298 -0.99 -1.71 3.56
CA VAL A 298 -1.02 -3.03 2.93
C VAL A 298 -0.42 -4.08 3.87
N ASP A 299 -0.79 -5.34 3.65
CA ASP A 299 -0.17 -6.47 4.35
C ASP A 299 1.34 -6.49 4.12
N LEU A 300 2.08 -6.87 5.16
CA LEU A 300 3.54 -6.76 5.19
C LEU A 300 4.16 -8.13 4.89
N GLU A 301 4.90 -8.20 3.80
CA GLU A 301 5.67 -9.35 3.36
C GLU A 301 7.02 -9.43 4.07
N ARG A 302 7.60 -10.62 4.13
CA ARG A 302 8.93 -10.84 4.71
C ARG A 302 9.98 -9.96 4.03
N GLY A 303 10.74 -9.23 4.83
CA GLY A 303 11.78 -8.32 4.32
C GLY A 303 11.26 -7.04 3.65
N ALA A 304 9.94 -6.89 3.47
CA ALA A 304 9.35 -5.72 2.86
C ALA A 304 9.35 -4.51 3.82
N LEU A 305 9.32 -3.33 3.20
CA LEU A 305 9.22 -2.03 3.84
C LEU A 305 7.95 -1.35 3.34
N VAL A 306 7.07 -0.95 4.25
CA VAL A 306 5.89 -0.15 3.94
C VAL A 306 6.02 1.21 4.62
N SER A 307 5.70 2.28 3.91
CA SER A 307 5.81 3.65 4.42
C SER A 307 4.47 4.39 4.40
N ALA A 308 4.34 5.36 5.31
CA ALA A 308 3.28 6.37 5.29
C ALA A 308 3.91 7.76 5.40
N LEU A 309 3.67 8.60 4.39
CA LEU A 309 4.20 9.95 4.32
C LEU A 309 3.09 10.97 4.60
N VAL A 310 3.34 11.88 5.54
CA VAL A 310 2.37 12.88 6.01
C VAL A 310 2.99 14.26 6.00
N GLU A 311 2.41 15.20 5.26
CA GLU A 311 2.76 16.63 5.33
C GLU A 311 2.04 17.27 6.53
N VAL A 312 2.81 17.97 7.35
CA VAL A 312 2.31 18.67 8.54
C VAL A 312 2.77 20.13 8.58
N ASP A 313 1.93 20.98 9.17
CA ASP A 313 2.33 22.28 9.67
C ASP A 313 2.75 22.16 11.14
N LEU A 314 3.91 22.69 11.46
CA LEU A 314 4.42 22.86 12.81
C LEU A 314 4.27 24.33 13.20
N GLU A 315 3.51 24.62 14.25
CA GLU A 315 3.47 25.97 14.80
C GLU A 315 4.78 26.32 15.50
N ARG A 316 5.08 27.62 15.61
CA ARG A 316 6.27 28.10 16.31
C ARG A 316 6.30 27.65 17.77
N ARG A 317 7.48 27.28 18.26
CA ARG A 317 7.73 26.90 19.64
C ARG A 317 9.01 27.56 20.16
N PRO A 318 9.10 27.85 21.47
CA PRO A 318 10.37 28.22 22.09
C PRO A 318 11.43 27.16 21.79
N ALA A 319 12.70 27.58 21.73
CA ALA A 319 13.79 26.66 21.42
C ALA A 319 13.82 25.46 22.39
N GLY A 320 14.05 24.27 21.85
CA GLY A 320 14.02 23.01 22.61
C GLY A 320 13.47 21.84 21.79
N THR A 321 13.57 20.64 22.36
CA THR A 321 13.16 19.40 21.69
C THR A 321 11.74 19.02 22.08
N TYR A 322 10.87 18.81 21.09
CA TYR A 322 9.47 18.45 21.31
C TYR A 322 9.09 17.25 20.46
N ARG A 323 8.32 16.34 21.05
CA ARG A 323 7.56 15.37 20.26
C ARG A 323 6.44 16.10 19.53
N VAL A 324 6.35 15.93 18.21
CA VAL A 324 5.32 16.54 17.37
C VAL A 324 4.19 15.57 17.05
N ALA A 325 4.51 14.27 16.94
CA ALA A 325 3.55 13.19 16.75
C ALA A 325 4.00 11.88 17.41
N ARG A 326 3.07 10.98 17.66
CA ARG A 326 3.31 9.58 18.03
C ARG A 326 2.56 8.66 17.08
N ALA A 327 3.27 7.78 16.39
CA ALA A 327 2.70 6.69 15.62
C ALA A 327 2.39 5.52 16.54
N LEU A 328 1.19 4.96 16.41
CA LEU A 328 0.79 3.68 16.94
C LEU A 328 0.45 2.77 15.77
N LEU A 329 1.18 1.66 15.62
CA LEU A 329 0.91 0.64 14.62
C LEU A 329 0.26 -0.55 15.34
N GLY A 330 -0.97 -0.89 14.96
CA GLY A 330 -1.60 -2.17 15.31
C GLY A 330 -1.57 -3.10 14.11
N TYR A 331 -1.29 -4.39 14.32
CA TYR A 331 -1.27 -5.39 13.26
C TYR A 331 -1.53 -6.79 13.82
N ASP A 332 -1.96 -7.71 12.96
CA ASP A 332 -2.03 -9.13 13.29
C ASP A 332 -0.73 -9.81 12.84
N ASP A 333 0.02 -10.33 13.80
CA ASP A 333 1.26 -11.07 13.58
C ASP A 333 0.94 -12.51 13.16
N VAL A 334 1.32 -12.84 11.93
CA VAL A 334 1.12 -14.15 11.30
C VAL A 334 1.94 -15.23 12.02
N THR A 335 3.13 -14.87 12.51
CA THR A 335 4.07 -15.81 13.10
C THR A 335 3.67 -16.24 14.52
N THR A 336 3.09 -15.31 15.29
CA THR A 336 2.64 -15.56 16.67
C THR A 336 1.14 -15.82 16.78
N GLY A 337 0.36 -15.44 15.77
CA GLY A 337 -1.10 -15.54 15.76
C GLY A 337 -1.80 -14.53 16.67
N ARG A 338 -1.11 -13.46 17.07
CA ARG A 338 -1.62 -12.44 18.01
C ARG A 338 -1.70 -11.08 17.34
N THR A 339 -2.60 -10.24 17.83
CA THR A 339 -2.60 -8.82 17.49
C THR A 339 -1.54 -8.13 18.35
N GLU A 340 -0.61 -7.45 17.71
CA GLU A 340 0.52 -6.74 18.32
C GLU A 340 0.37 -5.24 18.12
N GLN A 341 0.99 -4.46 19.01
CA GLN A 341 1.02 -3.01 18.91
C GLN A 341 2.43 -2.47 19.11
N LEU A 342 2.87 -1.60 18.20
CA LEU A 342 4.14 -0.92 18.26
C LEU A 342 3.93 0.60 18.24
N SER A 343 4.91 1.34 18.73
CA SER A 343 4.86 2.81 18.67
C SER A 343 6.20 3.44 18.35
N GLY A 344 6.15 4.55 17.61
CA GLY A 344 7.30 5.41 17.32
C GLY A 344 6.95 6.86 17.60
N ASP A 345 7.92 7.65 18.03
CA ASP A 345 7.74 9.08 18.28
C ASP A 345 8.45 9.89 17.19
N ALA A 346 7.76 10.91 16.66
CA ALA A 346 8.36 11.92 15.79
C ALA A 346 8.78 13.12 16.64
N VAL A 347 10.08 13.42 16.67
CA VAL A 347 10.67 14.44 17.53
C VAL A 347 11.40 15.48 16.68
N VAL A 348 11.21 16.76 17.02
CA VAL A 348 11.82 17.90 16.32
C VAL A 348 12.44 18.85 17.34
N GLU A 349 13.64 19.34 17.05
CA GLU A 349 14.30 20.41 17.81
C GLU A 349 13.93 21.78 17.23
N PHE A 350 13.35 22.65 18.03
CA PHE A 350 13.11 24.04 17.63
C PHE A 350 14.35 24.87 17.94
N VAL A 351 14.86 25.58 16.93
CA VAL A 351 16.13 26.31 16.99
C VAL A 351 15.95 27.77 16.59
N ALA A 352 16.71 28.67 17.21
CA ALA A 352 16.74 30.08 16.83
C ALA A 352 17.60 30.33 15.58
N ASP A 353 18.65 29.53 15.39
CA ASP A 353 19.56 29.60 14.24
C ASP A 353 18.99 28.82 13.06
N GLU A 354 18.56 29.54 12.01
CA GLU A 354 17.98 28.95 10.81
C GLU A 354 18.98 28.16 9.96
N SER A 355 20.29 28.40 10.10
CA SER A 355 21.29 27.65 9.34
C SER A 355 21.29 26.16 9.70
N ARG A 356 20.97 25.83 10.96
CA ARG A 356 20.81 24.44 11.44
C ARG A 356 19.60 23.73 10.83
N VAL A 357 18.56 24.49 10.44
CA VAL A 357 17.37 23.91 9.79
C VAL A 357 17.73 23.38 8.41
N ALA A 358 18.51 24.14 7.62
CA ALA A 358 18.93 23.73 6.28
C ALA A 358 19.94 22.57 6.27
N ALA A 359 20.76 22.44 7.33
CA ALA A 359 21.73 21.36 7.46
C ALA A 359 21.13 20.03 7.96
N GLY A 360 19.96 20.08 8.60
CA GLY A 360 19.32 18.92 9.26
C GLY A 360 18.34 18.14 8.41
N VAL A 361 18.45 18.21 7.08
CA VAL A 361 17.51 17.56 6.15
C VAL A 361 17.78 16.05 6.09
N ASN A 362 16.75 15.23 6.31
CA ASN A 362 16.83 13.79 6.22
C ASN A 362 16.69 13.32 4.76
N PRO A 363 17.74 12.71 4.17
CA PRO A 363 17.74 12.30 2.75
C PRO A 363 16.72 11.18 2.45
N VAL A 364 16.40 10.33 3.43
CA VAL A 364 15.38 9.27 3.26
C VAL A 364 14.00 9.89 3.10
N VAL A 365 13.67 10.89 3.94
CA VAL A 365 12.37 11.58 3.86
C VAL A 365 12.28 12.42 2.59
N GLN A 366 13.34 13.14 2.21
CA GLN A 366 13.39 13.89 0.94
C GLN A 366 13.09 13.00 -0.27
N ARG A 367 13.76 11.85 -0.35
CA ARG A 367 13.55 10.88 -1.43
C ARG A 367 12.10 10.39 -1.50
N GLU A 368 11.50 10.04 -0.36
CA GLU A 368 10.09 9.62 -0.31
C GLU A 368 9.13 10.76 -0.70
N VAL A 369 9.45 12.02 -0.33
CA VAL A 369 8.69 13.21 -0.76
C VAL A 369 8.78 13.40 -2.28
N GLU A 370 9.95 13.22 -2.88
CA GLU A 370 10.13 13.32 -4.34
C GLU A 370 9.35 12.23 -5.08
N ILE A 371 9.38 10.99 -4.58
CA ILE A 371 8.60 9.88 -5.14
C ILE A 371 7.10 10.15 -5.03
N ALA A 372 6.63 10.65 -3.88
CA ALA A 372 5.23 10.98 -3.69
C ALA A 372 4.76 12.10 -4.62
N ARG A 373 5.60 13.12 -4.85
CA ARG A 373 5.34 14.19 -5.83
C ARG A 373 5.34 13.66 -7.26
N ALA A 374 6.26 12.77 -7.60
CA ALA A 374 6.27 12.10 -8.91
C ALA A 374 4.96 11.36 -9.16
N SER A 375 4.47 10.58 -8.19
CA SER A 375 3.18 9.89 -8.28
C SER A 375 2.01 10.86 -8.49
N GLN A 376 1.96 11.97 -7.74
CA GLN A 376 0.94 13.01 -7.94
C GLN A 376 1.02 13.67 -9.32
N ASN A 377 2.23 13.92 -9.83
CA ASN A 377 2.42 14.49 -11.16
C ASN A 377 1.93 13.51 -12.23
N LEU A 378 2.22 12.21 -12.10
CA LEU A 378 1.66 11.19 -13.00
C LEU A 378 0.13 11.19 -12.95
N GLN A 379 -0.48 11.19 -11.76
CA GLN A 379 -1.94 11.25 -11.60
C GLN A 379 -2.55 12.47 -12.29
N ARG A 380 -1.93 13.64 -12.10
CA ARG A 380 -2.37 14.89 -12.72
C ARG A 380 -2.23 14.86 -14.24
N THR A 381 -1.15 14.27 -14.75
CA THR A 381 -0.93 14.14 -16.20
C THR A 381 -1.94 13.20 -16.83
N VAL A 382 -2.18 12.02 -16.23
CA VAL A 382 -3.21 11.07 -16.68
C VAL A 382 -4.58 11.75 -16.70
N MET A 383 -4.96 12.43 -15.61
CA MET A 383 -6.23 13.17 -15.56
C MET A 383 -6.30 14.27 -16.63
N GLY A 384 -5.21 15.02 -16.83
CA GLY A 384 -5.13 16.07 -17.84
C GLY A 384 -5.27 15.57 -19.27
N ILE A 385 -4.74 14.39 -19.59
CA ILE A 385 -4.93 13.69 -20.87
C ILE A 385 -6.41 13.31 -21.02
N LYS A 386 -6.96 12.62 -20.02
CA LYS A 386 -8.36 12.12 -20.02
C LYS A 386 -9.38 13.23 -20.19
N THR A 387 -9.19 14.37 -19.53
CA THR A 387 -10.09 15.53 -19.63
C THR A 387 -9.77 16.45 -20.81
N GLN A 388 -8.82 16.08 -21.69
CA GLN A 388 -8.33 16.91 -22.79
C GLN A 388 -7.83 18.30 -22.34
N ALA A 389 -7.49 18.45 -21.06
CA ALA A 389 -6.98 19.71 -20.50
C ALA A 389 -5.50 19.90 -20.79
N LEU A 390 -4.79 18.82 -21.11
CA LEU A 390 -3.36 18.81 -21.42
C LEU A 390 -3.15 18.30 -22.86
N THR A 391 -2.28 18.97 -23.62
CA THR A 391 -1.91 18.49 -24.95
C THR A 391 -0.96 17.29 -24.82
N SER A 392 -0.94 16.40 -25.81
CA SER A 392 -0.03 15.24 -25.82
C SER A 392 1.44 15.66 -25.69
N ALA A 393 1.83 16.78 -26.31
CA ALA A 393 3.18 17.33 -26.20
C ALA A 393 3.52 17.81 -24.79
N ALA A 394 2.59 18.51 -24.11
CA ALA A 394 2.79 18.93 -22.73
C ALA A 394 2.84 17.74 -21.77
N ALA A 395 2.03 16.71 -22.03
CA ALA A 395 1.98 15.50 -21.21
C ALA A 395 3.29 14.72 -21.32
N ILE A 396 3.79 14.52 -22.54
CA ILE A 396 5.09 13.88 -22.79
C ILE A 396 6.21 14.63 -22.06
N ALA A 397 6.24 15.97 -22.12
CA ALA A 397 7.27 16.76 -21.44
C ALA A 397 7.21 16.63 -19.89
N GLU A 398 6.01 16.50 -19.32
CA GLU A 398 5.83 16.26 -17.88
C GLU A 398 6.27 14.84 -17.48
N LEU A 399 5.92 13.85 -18.31
CA LEU A 399 6.33 12.46 -18.13
C LEU A 399 7.86 12.28 -18.25
N GLU A 400 8.52 12.97 -19.17
CA GLU A 400 9.98 12.93 -19.32
C GLU A 400 10.70 13.47 -18.08
N ARG A 401 10.20 14.57 -17.47
CA ARG A 401 10.72 15.09 -16.20
C ARG A 401 10.50 14.09 -15.06
N THR A 402 9.32 13.50 -15.01
CA THR A 402 8.97 12.51 -13.97
C THR A 402 9.82 11.25 -14.11
N GLN A 403 10.03 10.76 -15.34
CA GLN A 403 10.89 9.63 -15.66
C GLN A 403 12.34 9.87 -15.20
N SER A 404 12.88 11.06 -15.49
CA SER A 404 14.24 11.43 -15.08
C SER A 404 14.41 11.45 -13.57
N LEU A 405 13.40 11.98 -12.85
CA LEU A 405 13.38 11.99 -11.39
C LEU A 405 13.33 10.55 -10.83
N LEU A 406 12.44 9.71 -11.33
CA LEU A 406 12.33 8.31 -10.90
C LEU A 406 13.65 7.54 -11.12
N ALA A 407 14.28 7.72 -12.28
CA ALA A 407 15.57 7.11 -12.58
C ALA A 407 16.67 7.59 -11.61
N ALA A 408 16.73 8.89 -11.29
CA ALA A 408 17.67 9.45 -10.32
C ALA A 408 17.46 8.90 -8.90
N GLN A 409 16.22 8.56 -8.54
CA GLN A 409 15.86 7.95 -7.25
C GLN A 409 15.97 6.41 -7.24
N GLY A 410 16.51 5.80 -8.30
CA GLY A 410 16.71 4.35 -8.40
C GLY A 410 15.43 3.55 -8.66
N ARG A 411 14.32 4.20 -9.02
CA ARG A 411 13.04 3.59 -9.40
C ARG A 411 13.06 3.18 -10.87
N LEU A 412 13.98 2.27 -11.22
CA LEU A 412 14.30 1.95 -12.62
C LEU A 412 13.11 1.33 -13.36
N ASP A 413 12.40 0.39 -12.72
CA ASP A 413 11.24 -0.26 -13.34
C ASP A 413 10.12 0.75 -13.61
N GLN A 414 9.81 1.60 -12.63
CA GLN A 414 8.80 2.66 -12.81
C GLN A 414 9.24 3.70 -13.85
N ALA A 415 10.53 4.02 -13.94
CA ALA A 415 11.05 4.90 -14.98
C ALA A 415 10.96 4.26 -16.39
N GLN A 416 11.14 2.94 -16.49
CA GLN A 416 10.94 2.19 -17.73
C GLN A 416 9.45 2.17 -18.12
N ASP A 417 8.54 2.01 -17.16
CA ASP A 417 7.10 2.05 -17.39
C ASP A 417 6.66 3.41 -17.95
N VAL A 418 7.13 4.51 -17.36
CA VAL A 418 6.86 5.85 -17.89
C VAL A 418 7.45 6.01 -19.29
N THR A 419 8.61 5.41 -19.57
CA THR A 419 9.22 5.41 -20.92
C THR A 419 8.34 4.68 -21.93
N ARG A 420 7.78 3.53 -21.56
CA ARG A 420 6.83 2.78 -22.39
C ARG A 420 5.58 3.60 -22.67
N ALA A 421 5.02 4.23 -21.65
CA ALA A 421 3.86 5.11 -21.81
C ALA A 421 4.15 6.28 -22.77
N ILE A 422 5.29 6.96 -22.63
CA ILE A 422 5.72 8.03 -23.57
C ILE A 422 5.81 7.51 -25.01
N ALA A 423 6.37 6.30 -25.21
CA ALA A 423 6.49 5.71 -26.53
C ALA A 423 5.13 5.41 -27.17
N SER A 424 4.16 4.88 -26.40
CA SER A 424 2.79 4.64 -26.88
C SER A 424 2.08 5.96 -27.22
N MET A 425 2.25 7.00 -26.38
CA MET A 425 1.70 8.34 -26.67
C MET A 425 2.24 8.94 -27.97
N ARG A 426 3.55 8.78 -28.25
CA ARG A 426 4.18 9.27 -29.49
C ARG A 426 3.66 8.55 -30.75
N LYS A 427 3.19 7.30 -30.60
CA LYS A 427 2.58 6.52 -31.69
C LYS A 427 1.10 6.86 -31.93
N GLY A 428 0.52 7.76 -31.13
CA GLY A 428 -0.90 8.14 -31.22
C GLY A 428 -1.83 7.31 -30.35
N ASP A 429 -1.32 6.33 -29.59
CA ASP A 429 -2.08 5.54 -28.62
C ASP A 429 -1.97 6.17 -27.22
N ALA A 430 -2.39 7.44 -27.13
CA ALA A 430 -2.28 8.19 -25.89
C ALA A 430 -3.34 7.81 -24.84
N GLY A 431 -4.42 7.13 -25.24
CA GLY A 431 -5.61 6.95 -24.41
C GLY A 431 -5.67 5.64 -23.63
N THR A 432 -5.11 4.54 -24.14
CA THR A 432 -5.44 3.22 -23.56
C THR A 432 -4.23 2.53 -22.94
N GLU A 433 -3.18 2.26 -23.70
CA GLU A 433 -2.01 1.55 -23.16
C GLU A 433 -1.16 2.45 -22.24
N ALA A 434 -0.98 3.72 -22.63
CA ALA A 434 -0.23 4.69 -21.84
C ALA A 434 -0.89 4.95 -20.49
N GLU A 435 -2.21 5.17 -20.46
CA GLU A 435 -2.96 5.42 -19.22
C GLU A 435 -2.88 4.22 -18.26
N LYS A 436 -3.05 2.99 -18.78
CA LYS A 436 -2.95 1.74 -18.01
C LYS A 436 -1.57 1.55 -17.38
N THR A 437 -0.52 1.77 -18.16
CA THR A 437 0.86 1.68 -17.71
C THR A 437 1.14 2.70 -16.62
N LEU A 438 0.71 3.96 -16.81
CA LEU A 438 0.88 5.02 -15.82
C LEU A 438 0.08 4.75 -14.54
N MET A 439 -1.14 4.22 -14.62
CA MET A 439 -1.92 3.85 -13.44
C MET A 439 -1.29 2.71 -12.64
N GLY A 440 -0.75 1.69 -13.31
CA GLY A 440 0.05 0.65 -12.65
C GLY A 440 1.24 1.27 -11.91
N THR A 441 2.00 2.13 -12.61
CA THR A 441 3.16 2.83 -12.05
C THR A 441 2.79 3.65 -10.80
N ILE A 442 1.68 4.40 -10.85
CA ILE A 442 1.19 5.22 -9.73
C ILE A 442 0.94 4.35 -8.49
N LEU A 443 0.27 3.21 -8.66
CA LEU A 443 -0.05 2.31 -7.55
C LEU A 443 1.19 1.67 -6.95
N ASP A 444 2.18 1.32 -7.77
CA ASP A 444 3.44 0.76 -7.28
C ASP A 444 4.28 1.79 -6.53
N LEU A 445 4.31 3.04 -6.99
CA LEU A 445 4.96 4.15 -6.27
C LEU A 445 4.31 4.41 -4.91
N GLU A 446 2.98 4.24 -4.79
CA GLU A 446 2.26 4.42 -3.53
C GLU A 446 2.44 3.26 -2.53
N ARG A 447 2.84 2.07 -3.00
CA ARG A 447 3.04 0.88 -2.15
C ARG A 447 4.40 0.87 -1.42
N GLY A 448 5.38 1.62 -1.89
CA GLY A 448 6.77 1.59 -1.39
C GLY A 448 7.62 0.49 -2.06
N GLU A 449 8.90 0.38 -1.68
CA GLU A 449 9.80 -0.63 -2.27
C GLU A 449 9.43 -2.05 -1.84
N ARG A 450 9.16 -2.92 -2.82
CA ARG A 450 9.34 -4.37 -2.65
C ARG A 450 10.76 -4.72 -3.06
N LYS A 451 11.60 -5.15 -2.12
CA LYS A 451 12.85 -5.83 -2.48
C LYS A 451 12.48 -7.25 -2.90
N GLY A 452 12.55 -7.50 -4.21
CA GLY A 452 12.44 -8.84 -4.79
C GLY A 452 13.54 -9.77 -4.34
#